data_AF-A0A7X2ZU56-F1
#
_entry.id   AF-A0A7X2ZU56-F1
#
_cell.length_a   1.000
_cell.length_b   1.000
_cell.length_c   1.000
_cell.angle_alpha   90.00
_cell.angle_beta   90.00
_cell.angle_gamma   90.00
#
_symmetry.space_group_name_H-M   'P 1'
#
loop_
_entity.id
_entity.type
_entity.pdbx_description
1 polymer ?
#
loop_
_entity_poly.entity_id
_entity_poly.type
_entity_poly.pdbx_seq_one_letter_code
_entity_poly.pdbx_strand_id
1 'polypeptide(L)' 'MERLNRFYREDVLDAYWFNDLHQIRTLTEKWREGYNTKHPHSSLGDMPPREYKNRFGEEFFPETTNNNDIFMNLAMS' A
#
# COMPACT_ATOMS: atom_id res chain seq x y z
N MET A 1 -14.63 5.50 0.58
CA MET A 1 -13.83 5.37 -0.65
C MET A 1 -12.53 6.09 -0.44
N GLU A 2 -11.57 5.37 0.11
CA GLU A 2 -10.19 5.84 0.18
C GLU A 2 -9.54 5.77 -1.20
N ARG A 3 -8.46 6.53 -1.43
CA ARG A 3 -7.91 6.69 -2.78
C ARG A 3 -6.40 6.50 -2.77
N LEU A 4 -5.96 5.25 -2.68
CA LEU A 4 -4.54 4.87 -2.79
C LEU A 4 -3.83 5.58 -3.96
N ASN A 5 -4.44 5.55 -5.15
CA ASN A 5 -3.86 6.17 -6.35
C ASN A 5 -3.72 7.69 -6.23
N ARG A 6 -4.60 8.33 -5.46
CA ARG A 6 -4.51 9.76 -5.21
C ARG A 6 -3.31 10.06 -4.31
N PHE A 7 -3.20 9.38 -3.18
CA PHE A 7 -2.08 9.58 -2.25
C PHE A 7 -0.74 9.23 -2.87
N TYR A 8 -0.66 8.13 -3.64
CA TYR A 8 0.57 7.78 -4.34
C TYR A 8 0.98 8.85 -5.36
N ARG A 9 0.02 9.42 -6.08
CA ARG A 9 0.29 10.52 -7.01
C ARG A 9 0.79 11.76 -6.27
N GLU A 10 0.07 12.20 -5.23
CA GLU A 10 0.40 13.41 -4.46
C GLU A 10 1.76 13.27 -3.72
N ASP A 11 2.02 12.13 -3.07
CA ASP A 11 3.19 11.94 -2.20
C ASP A 11 4.45 11.48 -2.93
N VAL A 12 4.31 10.87 -4.11
CA VAL A 12 5.44 10.32 -4.86
C VAL A 12 5.58 11.00 -6.22
N LEU A 13 4.56 10.90 -7.08
CA LEU A 13 4.69 11.32 -8.48
C LEU A 13 4.75 12.84 -8.65
N ASP A 14 3.96 13.58 -7.87
CA ASP A 14 3.88 15.04 -7.94
C ASP A 14 4.93 15.71 -7.04
N ALA A 15 5.43 15.00 -6.01
CA ALA A 15 6.40 15.51 -5.04
C ALA A 15 7.86 15.45 -5.53
N TYR A 16 8.18 14.55 -6.46
CA TYR A 16 9.55 14.28 -6.89
C TYR A 16 9.71 14.32 -8.42
N TRP A 17 10.83 14.87 -8.87
CA TRP A 17 11.30 14.69 -10.24
C TRP A 17 12.25 13.50 -10.31
N PHE A 18 11.97 12.54 -11.19
CA PHE A 18 12.76 11.31 -11.31
C PHE A 18 13.74 11.39 -12.47
N ASN A 19 14.98 10.98 -12.23
CA ASN A 19 16.00 10.89 -13.28
C ASN A 19 16.05 9.50 -13.92
N ASP A 20 15.62 8.47 -13.19
CA ASP A 20 15.63 7.09 -13.64
C ASP A 20 14.54 6.24 -12.95
N LEU A 21 14.35 5.02 -13.47
CA LEU A 21 13.36 4.07 -12.93
C LEU A 21 13.78 3.44 -11.60
N HIS A 22 15.04 3.52 -11.21
CA HIS A 22 15.49 3.00 -9.91
C HIS A 22 15.03 3.93 -8.79
N GLN A 23 15.15 5.25 -8.97
CA GLN A 23 14.69 6.27 -8.03
C GLN A 23 13.20 6.15 -7.71
N ILE A 24 12.36 6.02 -8.74
CA ILE A 24 10.92 5.83 -8.53
C ILE A 24 10.64 4.53 -7.78
N ARG A 25 11.26 3.40 -8.14
CA ARG A 25 11.07 2.12 -7.44
C ARG A 25 11.41 2.20 -5.96
N THR A 26 12.55 2.81 -5.62
CA THR A 26 12.96 2.98 -4.22
C THR A 26 11.97 3.86 -3.44
N LEU A 27 11.49 4.96 -4.04
CA LEU A 27 10.49 5.82 -3.42
C LEU A 27 9.14 5.12 -3.29
N THR A 28 8.71 4.35 -4.29
CA THR A 28 7.51 3.51 -4.24
C THR A 28 7.58 2.50 -3.12
N GLU A 29 8.69 1.78 -2.95
CA GLU A 29 8.85 0.78 -1.89
C GLU A 29 8.75 1.42 -0.50
N LYS A 30 9.44 2.56 -0.31
CA LYS A 30 9.39 3.32 0.94
C LYS A 30 7.98 3.84 1.23
N TRP A 31 7.32 4.42 0.23
CA TRP A 31 5.95 4.93 0.35
C TRP A 31 4.98 3.80 0.67
N ARG A 32 5.08 2.66 -0.03
CA ARG A 32 4.24 1.48 0.18
C ARG A 32 4.39 0.94 1.61
N GLU A 33 5.61 0.84 2.13
CA GLU A 33 5.84 0.40 3.51
C GLU A 33 5.20 1.38 4.50
N GLY A 34 5.37 2.69 4.27
CA GLY A 34 4.74 3.73 5.10
C GLY A 34 3.21 3.65 5.08
N TYR A 35 2.62 3.54 3.89
CA TYR A 35 1.18 3.43 3.70
C TYR A 35 0.62 2.21 4.44
N ASN A 36 1.22 1.04 4.20
CA ASN A 36 0.74 -0.22 4.77
C ASN A 36 0.90 -0.31 6.29
N THR A 37 1.90 0.37 6.87
CA THR A 37 2.21 0.28 8.31
C THR A 37 1.62 1.39 9.15
N LYS A 38 1.34 2.56 8.57
CA LYS A 38 1.00 3.77 9.33
C LYS A 38 -0.21 4.53 8.82
N HIS A 39 -0.69 4.29 7.60
CA HIS A 39 -1.81 5.05 7.05
C HIS A 39 -3.13 4.53 7.64
N PRO A 40 -3.87 5.34 8.43
CA PRO A 40 -5.14 4.92 8.98
C PRO A 40 -6.18 4.85 7.87
N HIS A 41 -6.85 3.70 7.75
CA HIS A 41 -7.83 3.47 6.70
C HIS A 41 -9.24 3.49 7.25
N SER A 42 -10.07 4.44 6.81
CA SER A 42 -11.42 4.64 7.35
C SER A 42 -12.33 3.42 7.15
N SER A 43 -12.23 2.74 5.99
CA SER A 43 -12.95 1.47 5.73
C SER A 43 -12.50 0.31 6.63
N LEU A 44 -11.29 0.39 7.22
CA LEU A 44 -10.72 -0.65 8.09
C LEU A 44 -10.85 -0.26 9.58
N GLY A 45 -11.68 0.72 9.91
CA GLY A 45 -11.82 1.23 11.29
C GLY A 45 -10.59 2.00 11.76
N ASP A 46 -10.04 2.84 10.88
CA ASP A 46 -8.84 3.66 11.09
C ASP A 46 -7.56 2.88 11.36
N MET A 47 -7.55 1.58 11.05
CA MET A 47 -6.36 0.74 11.13
C MET A 47 -5.53 0.79 9.86
N PRO A 48 -4.19 0.70 9.97
CA PRO A 48 -3.33 0.44 8.83
C PRO A 48 -3.60 -0.93 8.20
N PRO A 49 -3.42 -1.06 6.87
CA PRO A 49 -3.62 -2.33 6.16
C PRO A 49 -2.88 -3.52 6.77
N ARG A 50 -1.64 -3.31 7.25
CA ARG A 50 -0.86 -4.38 7.91
C ARG A 50 -1.43 -4.79 9.26
N GLU A 51 -1.97 -3.84 10.03
CA GLU A 51 -2.62 -4.15 11.30
C GLU A 51 -3.93 -4.91 11.07
N TYR A 52 -4.71 -4.49 10.07
CA TYR A 52 -5.92 -5.20 9.65
C TYR A 52 -5.59 -6.65 9.24
N LYS A 53 -4.60 -6.85 8.37
CA LYS A 53 -4.15 -8.19 7.96
C LYS A 53 -3.75 -9.06 9.17
N ASN A 54 -2.98 -8.50 10.11
CA ASN A 54 -2.55 -9.24 11.30
C ASN A 54 -3.72 -9.63 12.22
N ARG A 55 -4.76 -8.79 12.30
CA ARG A 55 -5.92 -9.00 13.17
C ARG A 55 -6.88 -10.07 12.62
N PHE A 56 -7.07 -10.11 11.31
CA PHE A 56 -8.02 -11.01 10.66
C PHE A 56 -7.37 -12.24 10.01
N GLY A 57 -6.03 -12.25 9.87
CA GLY A 57 -5.22 -13.44 9.56
C GLY A 57 -5.49 -14.09 8.21
N GLU A 58 -4.74 -15.16 7.92
CA GLU A 58 -4.79 -15.94 6.67
C GLU A 58 -6.18 -16.49 6.29
N GLU A 59 -7.13 -16.45 7.21
CA GLU A 59 -8.52 -16.85 7.01
C GLU A 59 -9.24 -15.94 5.98
N PHE A 60 -8.86 -14.65 5.92
CA PHE A 60 -9.36 -13.70 4.93
C PHE A 60 -8.34 -13.32 3.84
N PHE A 61 -7.04 -13.46 4.13
CA PHE A 61 -5.95 -13.10 3.22
C PHE A 61 -4.89 -14.20 3.20
N PRO A 62 -5.14 -15.35 2.54
CA PRO A 62 -4.15 -16.42 2.47
C PRO A 62 -2.86 -15.91 1.81
N GLU A 63 -1.71 -16.31 2.36
CA GLU A 63 -0.38 -16.02 1.77
C GLU A 63 -0.28 -16.70 0.40
N THR A 64 -0.48 -15.94 -0.67
CA THR A 64 -0.30 -16.43 -2.04
C THR A 64 1.15 -16.22 -2.49
N THR A 65 1.81 -17.25 -3.01
CA THR A 65 3.18 -17.22 -3.57
C THR A 65 3.30 -16.52 -4.93
N ASN A 66 2.22 -15.94 -5.45
CA ASN A 66 2.16 -15.29 -6.75
C ASN A 66 2.28 -13.76 -6.61
N ASN A 67 3.28 -13.18 -7.28
CA ASN A 67 3.57 -11.74 -7.26
C ASN A 67 2.39 -10.86 -7.72
N ASN A 68 1.47 -11.40 -8.53
CA ASN A 68 0.29 -10.66 -9.00
C ASN A 68 -0.79 -10.51 -7.92
N ASP A 69 -0.82 -11.39 -6.92
CA ASP A 69 -1.80 -11.38 -5.84
C ASP A 69 -1.37 -10.46 -4.68
N ILE A 70 -0.07 -10.13 -4.59
CA ILE A 70 0.45 -9.08 -3.70
C ILE A 70 -0.19 -7.72 -4.03
N PHE A 71 -0.47 -7.46 -5.31
CA PHE A 71 -1.19 -6.26 -5.75
C PHE A 71 -2.68 -6.29 -5.44
N MET A 72 -3.31 -7.47 -5.36
CA MET A 72 -4.73 -7.60 -4.98
C MET A 72 -4.97 -7.23 -3.51
N ASN A 73 -4.00 -7.50 -2.63
CA ASN A 73 -4.04 -7.06 -1.24
C ASN A 73 -3.83 -5.54 -1.06
N LEU A 74 -3.47 -4.82 -2.12
CA LEU A 74 -3.33 -3.36 -2.13
C LEU A 74 -4.64 -2.65 -2.53
N ALA A 75 -5.63 -3.38 -3.08
CA ALA A 75 -6.84 -2.82 -3.67
C ALA A 75 -8.13 -3.10 -2.87
N MET A 76 -8.06 -3.83 -1.75
CA MET A 76 -9.23 -4.21 -0.93
C MET A 76 -9.58 -3.19 0.15
N SER A 77 -9.49 -1.89 -0.16
CA SER A 77 -9.76 -0.80 0.79
C SER A 77 -10.63 0.31 0.20
#